data_AF-A0A660NEI1-F1
#
_entry.id   AF-A0A660NEI1-F1
#
_cell.length_a   1.000
_cell.length_b   1.000
_cell.length_c   1.000
_cell.angle_alpha   90.00
_cell.angle_beta   90.00
_cell.angle_gamma   90.00
#
_symmetry.space_group_name_H-M   'P 1'
#
loop_
_entity.id
_entity.type
_entity.pdbx_description
1 polymer ?
#
loop_
_entity_poly.entity_id
_entity_poly.type
_entity_poly.pdbx_seq_one_letter_code
_entity_poly.pdbx_strand_id
1 'polypeptide(L)'
;YSATLPVLDPARAPQVSLTDDEYKLVYSRFGDRLRVAGTAELNGYGMALNPVRCEALVRRTLELFPGVSDPAQALFWTGLRPATPGNVPYIGPSRVQGLFLNTGHGTLGWTHGCGSGRALADLMSGRRPEVDFQFQGMA
;
A
#
# COMPACT_ATOMS: atom_id res chain seq x y z
N TYR A 1 4.99 -4.75 6.13
CA TYR A 1 6.39 -4.32 6.34
C TYR A 1 6.94 -3.81 5.05
N SER A 2 7.89 -2.88 5.12
CA SER A 2 8.56 -2.32 3.96
C SER A 2 10.06 -2.19 4.25
N ALA A 3 10.88 -2.51 3.27
CA ALA A 3 12.30 -2.19 3.26
C ALA A 3 12.62 -1.31 2.05
N THR A 4 13.41 -0.28 2.25
CA THR A 4 13.96 0.55 1.16
C THR A 4 15.45 0.37 1.13
N LEU A 5 15.98 -0.05 0.00
CA LEU A 5 17.38 -0.28 -0.23
C LEU A 5 17.90 0.70 -1.29
N PRO A 6 19.09 1.30 -1.13
CA PRO A 6 19.71 2.06 -2.20
C PRO A 6 20.09 1.13 -3.36
N VAL A 7 19.93 1.58 -4.60
CA VAL A 7 20.35 0.85 -5.80
C VAL A 7 21.79 1.23 -6.09
N LEU A 8 22.72 0.33 -5.80
CA LEU A 8 24.16 0.54 -6.04
C LEU A 8 24.55 0.29 -7.49
N ASP A 9 23.87 -0.66 -8.15
CA ASP A 9 24.04 -0.97 -9.56
C ASP A 9 22.68 -0.89 -10.29
N PRO A 10 22.43 0.21 -11.03
CA PRO A 10 21.20 0.39 -11.81
C PRO A 10 20.88 -0.74 -12.80
N ALA A 11 21.88 -1.47 -13.30
CA ALA A 11 21.69 -2.57 -14.27
C ALA A 11 21.16 -3.84 -13.61
N ARG A 12 21.31 -3.97 -12.28
CA ARG A 12 20.80 -5.10 -11.48
C ARG A 12 19.42 -4.84 -10.89
N ALA A 13 18.94 -3.60 -10.92
CA ALA A 13 17.64 -3.24 -10.40
C ALA A 13 16.53 -3.41 -11.43
N PRO A 14 15.30 -3.80 -11.01
CA PRO A 14 14.18 -3.88 -11.93
C PRO A 14 13.81 -2.50 -12.49
N GLN A 15 13.40 -2.46 -13.75
CA GLN A 15 12.96 -1.22 -14.43
C GLN A 15 11.45 -1.00 -14.35
N VAL A 16 10.70 -2.02 -13.96
CA VAL A 16 9.24 -2.00 -13.79
C VAL A 16 8.88 -2.48 -12.40
N SER A 17 7.64 -2.20 -11.97
CA SER A 17 7.11 -2.79 -10.75
C SER A 17 6.93 -4.30 -10.94
N LEU A 18 7.33 -5.08 -9.95
CA LEU A 18 7.26 -6.55 -10.00
C LEU A 18 6.52 -7.09 -8.79
N THR A 19 5.79 -8.17 -9.00
CA THR A 19 5.17 -8.96 -7.93
C THR A 19 5.80 -10.34 -7.95
N ASP A 20 6.43 -10.73 -6.84
CA ASP A 20 6.78 -12.12 -6.57
C ASP A 20 5.56 -12.77 -5.93
N ASP A 21 4.81 -13.52 -6.73
CA ASP A 21 3.57 -14.14 -6.27
C ASP A 21 3.83 -15.25 -5.24
N GLU A 22 4.90 -16.02 -5.38
CA GLU A 22 5.21 -17.13 -4.46
C GLU A 22 5.47 -16.61 -3.05
N TYR A 23 6.20 -15.51 -2.93
CA TYR A 23 6.56 -14.90 -1.64
C TYR A 23 5.65 -13.74 -1.21
N LYS A 24 4.66 -13.39 -2.05
CA LYS A 24 3.71 -12.27 -1.83
C LYS A 24 4.43 -10.95 -1.56
N LEU A 25 5.48 -10.67 -2.35
CA LEU A 25 6.28 -9.45 -2.27
C LEU A 25 6.05 -8.57 -3.50
N VAL A 26 6.09 -7.26 -3.29
CA VAL A 26 6.02 -6.28 -4.37
C VAL A 26 7.27 -5.40 -4.33
N TYR A 27 7.86 -5.19 -5.51
CA TYR A 27 9.08 -4.42 -5.73
C TYR A 27 8.76 -3.20 -6.57
N SER A 28 9.17 -2.03 -6.10
CA SER A 28 9.00 -0.77 -6.82
C SER A 28 10.27 0.06 -6.73
N ARG A 29 10.81 0.44 -7.89
CA ARG A 29 11.99 1.29 -7.99
C ARG A 29 11.59 2.76 -8.04
N PHE A 30 12.22 3.58 -7.20
CA PHE A 30 12.07 5.02 -7.12
C PHE A 30 13.43 5.70 -7.37
N GLY A 31 13.83 5.77 -8.64
CA GLY A 31 15.15 6.29 -9.03
C GLY A 31 16.29 5.38 -8.56
N ASP A 32 17.07 5.87 -7.61
CA ASP A 32 18.21 5.21 -6.97
C ASP A 32 17.82 4.39 -5.73
N ARG A 33 16.53 4.14 -5.53
CA ARG A 33 16.02 3.34 -4.40
C ARG A 33 15.12 2.22 -4.87
N LEU A 34 15.27 1.04 -4.29
CA LEU A 34 14.38 -0.09 -4.47
C LEU A 34 13.57 -0.29 -3.19
N ARG A 35 12.24 -0.21 -3.30
CA ARG A 35 11.34 -0.57 -2.22
C ARG A 35 10.81 -1.96 -2.43
N VAL A 36 10.94 -2.79 -1.40
CA VAL A 36 10.23 -4.05 -1.29
C VAL A 36 9.22 -3.93 -0.15
N ALA A 37 8.01 -4.38 -0.41
CA ALA A 37 6.98 -4.48 0.61
C ALA A 37 6.36 -5.86 0.59
N GLY A 38 6.05 -6.35 1.79
CA GLY A 38 5.50 -7.67 1.97
C GLY A 38 4.95 -7.85 3.37
N THR A 39 4.15 -8.88 3.54
CA THR A 39 3.48 -9.24 4.79
C THR A 39 2.40 -8.25 5.27
N ALA A 40 1.25 -8.81 5.61
CA ALA A 40 0.19 -8.17 6.38
C ALA A 40 0.00 -8.93 7.70
N GLU A 41 -0.33 -8.21 8.77
CA GLU A 41 -0.60 -8.77 10.09
C GLU A 41 -1.90 -8.18 10.63
N LEU A 42 -2.69 -9.01 11.31
CA LEU A 42 -3.84 -8.59 12.10
C LEU A 42 -3.42 -8.62 13.58
N ASN A 43 -2.59 -7.68 13.98
CA ASN A 43 -1.93 -7.66 15.31
C ASN A 43 -2.12 -6.32 16.05
N GLY A 44 -3.28 -5.67 15.85
CA GLY A 44 -3.58 -4.37 16.44
C GLY A 44 -2.86 -3.20 15.78
N TYR A 45 -2.62 -2.14 16.57
CA TYR A 45 -2.10 -0.85 16.09
C TYR A 45 -0.59 -0.66 16.31
N GLY A 46 0.11 -1.71 16.74
CA GLY A 46 1.54 -1.67 16.97
C GLY A 46 2.32 -1.42 15.67
N MET A 47 3.31 -0.54 15.73
CA MET A 47 4.23 -0.26 14.61
C MET A 47 5.62 -0.87 14.84
N ALA A 48 5.77 -1.74 15.84
CA ALA A 48 7.02 -2.40 16.11
C ALA A 48 7.49 -3.22 14.90
N LEU A 49 8.79 -3.17 14.62
CA LEU A 49 9.40 -3.98 13.58
C LEU A 49 9.64 -5.41 14.10
N ASN A 50 9.44 -6.39 13.23
CA ASN A 50 9.77 -7.78 13.46
C ASN A 50 11.03 -8.10 12.66
N PRO A 51 12.20 -8.32 13.31
CA PRO A 51 13.47 -8.54 12.62
C PRO A 51 13.43 -9.69 11.61
N VAL A 52 12.78 -10.80 11.95
CA VAL A 52 12.66 -11.98 11.07
C VAL A 52 11.97 -11.61 9.74
N ARG A 53 10.94 -10.77 9.80
CA ARG A 53 10.23 -10.30 8.59
C ARG A 53 11.06 -9.30 7.81
N CYS A 54 11.77 -8.40 8.48
CA CYS A 54 12.68 -7.45 7.85
C CYS A 54 13.80 -8.19 7.07
N GLU A 55 14.44 -9.16 7.71
CA GLU A 55 15.47 -10.01 7.11
C GLU A 55 14.93 -10.80 5.91
N ALA A 56 13.71 -11.34 6.00
CA ALA A 56 13.09 -12.05 4.88
C ALA A 56 12.90 -11.16 3.64
N LEU A 57 12.50 -9.89 3.82
CA LEU A 57 12.36 -8.94 2.69
C LEU A 57 13.72 -8.69 2.01
N VAL A 58 14.76 -8.44 2.79
CA VAL A 58 16.10 -8.14 2.26
C VAL A 58 16.69 -9.37 1.59
N ARG A 59 16.64 -10.53 2.25
CA ARG A 59 17.14 -11.80 1.71
C ARG A 59 16.52 -12.09 0.34
N ARG A 60 15.18 -12.05 0.25
CA ARG A 60 14.49 -12.34 -1.02
C ARG A 60 14.80 -11.31 -2.11
N THR A 61 14.96 -10.04 -1.73
CA THR A 61 15.37 -8.99 -2.68
C THR A 61 16.73 -9.28 -3.29
N LEU A 62 17.70 -9.71 -2.47
CA LEU A 62 19.06 -10.00 -2.94
C LEU A 62 19.18 -11.35 -3.65
N GLU A 63 18.27 -12.30 -3.39
CA GLU A 63 18.13 -13.53 -4.19
C GLU A 63 17.67 -13.21 -5.62
N LEU A 64 16.68 -12.33 -5.79
CA LEU A 64 16.14 -11.95 -7.11
C LEU A 64 17.02 -10.96 -7.87
N PHE A 65 17.68 -10.05 -7.14
CA PHE A 65 18.53 -9.00 -7.72
C PHE A 65 19.92 -9.02 -7.06
N PRO A 66 20.74 -10.05 -7.31
CA PRO A 66 22.04 -10.18 -6.65
C PRO A 66 22.91 -8.95 -6.91
N GLY A 67 23.43 -8.32 -5.86
CA GLY A 67 24.30 -7.14 -5.96
C GLY A 67 23.58 -5.81 -6.23
N VAL A 68 22.24 -5.76 -6.19
CA VAL A 68 21.50 -4.50 -6.38
C VAL A 68 21.73 -3.49 -5.24
N SER A 69 22.00 -3.97 -4.03
CA SER A 69 22.21 -3.18 -2.81
C SER A 69 23.06 -3.93 -1.80
N ASP A 70 23.54 -3.20 -0.80
CA ASP A 70 24.03 -3.72 0.47
C ASP A 70 22.86 -3.95 1.47
N PRO A 71 22.70 -5.16 2.05
CA PRO A 71 21.71 -5.43 3.09
C PRO A 71 21.78 -4.48 4.29
N ALA A 72 22.97 -4.03 4.69
CA ALA A 72 23.18 -3.18 5.86
C ALA A 72 22.58 -1.77 5.69
N GLN A 73 22.30 -1.36 4.45
CA GLN A 73 21.71 -0.06 4.13
C GLN A 73 20.18 -0.09 4.02
N ALA A 74 19.54 -1.22 4.37
CA ALA A 74 18.09 -1.34 4.33
C ALA A 74 17.42 -0.47 5.40
N LEU A 75 16.52 0.41 4.95
CA LEU A 75 15.67 1.23 5.82
C LEU A 75 14.29 0.58 5.96
N PHE A 76 13.96 0.16 7.18
CA PHE A 76 12.72 -0.55 7.48
C PHE A 76 11.64 0.36 8.06
N TRP A 77 10.39 0.08 7.71
CA TRP A 77 9.23 0.70 8.35
C TRP A 77 7.97 -0.18 8.24
N THR A 78 7.01 0.13 9.10
CA THR A 78 5.66 -0.47 9.15
C THR A 78 4.61 0.63 9.02
N GLY A 79 3.44 0.25 8.53
CA GLY A 79 2.32 1.17 8.38
C GLY A 79 1.01 0.42 8.57
N LEU A 80 0.07 1.10 9.22
CA LEU A 80 -1.28 0.60 9.43
C LEU A 80 -2.10 0.82 8.17
N ARG A 81 -2.91 -0.17 7.81
CA ARG A 81 -3.80 -0.11 6.65
C ARG A 81 -5.24 -0.01 7.12
N PRO A 82 -5.94 1.11 6.85
CA PRO A 82 -7.36 1.21 7.18
C PRO A 82 -8.13 0.30 6.22
N ALA A 83 -8.52 -0.89 6.67
CA ALA A 83 -9.29 -1.86 5.89
C ALA A 83 -10.65 -2.08 6.53
N THR A 84 -11.68 -2.27 5.70
CA THR A 84 -13.00 -2.74 6.16
C THR A 84 -13.06 -4.27 6.15
N PRO A 85 -13.96 -4.91 6.90
CA PRO A 85 -14.10 -6.38 6.89
C PRO A 85 -14.36 -6.97 5.50
N GLY A 86 -15.03 -6.23 4.61
CA GLY A 86 -15.32 -6.65 3.25
C GLY A 86 -14.25 -6.26 2.21
N ASN A 87 -13.16 -5.60 2.61
CA ASN A 87 -12.17 -4.99 1.70
C ASN A 87 -12.74 -3.97 0.68
N VAL A 88 -13.96 -3.50 0.91
CA VAL A 88 -14.61 -2.43 0.13
C VAL A 88 -14.59 -1.15 0.95
N PRO A 89 -14.06 -0.03 0.43
CA PRO A 89 -13.99 1.23 1.19
C PRO A 89 -15.38 1.80 1.42
N TYR A 90 -15.54 2.55 2.52
CA TYR A 90 -16.70 3.39 2.74
C TYR A 90 -16.47 4.74 2.07
N ILE A 91 -17.28 5.04 1.07
CA ILE A 91 -17.22 6.28 0.29
C ILE A 91 -18.65 6.80 0.15
N GLY A 92 -18.98 7.90 0.83
CA GLY A 92 -20.30 8.52 0.71
C GLY A 92 -20.87 9.06 2.02
N PRO A 93 -22.17 9.42 2.03
CA PRO A 93 -22.81 9.98 3.21
C PRO A 93 -22.93 8.95 4.33
N SER A 94 -22.76 9.43 5.57
CA SER A 94 -23.03 8.65 6.78
C SER A 94 -24.47 8.86 7.26
N ARG A 95 -24.84 8.23 8.39
CA ARG A 95 -26.14 8.48 9.06
C ARG A 95 -26.20 9.84 9.75
N VAL A 96 -25.07 10.51 9.97
CA VAL A 96 -25.01 11.85 10.55
C VAL A 96 -25.10 12.88 9.42
N GLN A 97 -26.07 13.78 9.52
CA GLN A 97 -26.30 14.82 8.51
C GLN A 97 -25.04 15.67 8.32
N GLY A 98 -24.62 15.83 7.06
CA GLY A 98 -23.44 16.60 6.69
C GLY A 98 -22.10 15.89 6.88
N LEU A 99 -22.07 14.66 7.39
CA LEU A 99 -20.85 13.86 7.52
C LEU A 99 -20.74 12.85 6.37
N PHE A 100 -19.60 12.92 5.67
CA PHE A 100 -19.23 12.01 4.59
C PHE A 100 -17.96 11.25 4.96
N LEU A 101 -17.89 9.97 4.58
CA LEU A 101 -16.72 9.12 4.79
C LEU A 101 -16.04 8.82 3.46
N ASN A 102 -14.72 8.68 3.52
CA ASN A 102 -13.86 8.22 2.43
C ASN A 102 -12.65 7.52 3.06
N THR A 103 -12.87 6.28 3.51
CA THR A 103 -11.91 5.52 4.31
C THR A 103 -12.05 4.03 4.05
N GLY A 104 -11.10 3.23 4.56
CA GLY A 104 -11.18 1.78 4.48
C GLY A 104 -10.62 1.17 3.18
N HIS A 105 -9.82 1.91 2.41
CA HIS A 105 -9.26 1.47 1.13
C HIS A 105 -8.19 0.37 1.20
N GLY A 106 -7.79 -0.04 2.41
CA GLY A 106 -6.84 -1.12 2.63
C GLY A 106 -5.51 -0.91 1.89
N THR A 107 -5.14 -1.89 1.05
CA THR A 107 -3.90 -1.86 0.26
C THR A 107 -3.99 -1.00 -1.00
N LEU A 108 -5.20 -0.57 -1.41
CA LEU A 108 -5.46 0.11 -2.68
C LEU A 108 -5.74 1.60 -2.52
N GLY A 109 -5.50 2.19 -1.34
CA GLY A 109 -5.77 3.61 -1.08
C GLY A 109 -5.10 4.57 -2.05
N TRP A 110 -3.84 4.30 -2.42
CA TRP A 110 -3.15 5.12 -3.42
C TRP A 110 -3.79 5.01 -4.81
N THR A 111 -4.11 3.79 -5.23
CA THR A 111 -4.74 3.51 -6.53
C THR A 111 -6.11 4.18 -6.65
N HIS A 112 -6.92 4.11 -5.59
CA HIS A 112 -8.30 4.60 -5.61
C HIS A 112 -8.46 6.06 -5.18
N GLY A 113 -7.40 6.73 -4.70
CA GLY A 113 -7.47 8.03 -4.04
C GLY A 113 -8.16 9.11 -4.88
N CYS A 114 -7.69 9.34 -6.12
CA CYS A 114 -8.24 10.36 -7.00
C CYS A 114 -9.70 10.07 -7.40
N GLY A 115 -10.01 8.82 -7.76
CA GLY A 115 -11.37 8.41 -8.13
C GLY A 115 -12.36 8.54 -6.98
N SER A 116 -11.95 8.08 -5.78
CA SER A 116 -12.76 8.19 -4.56
C SER A 116 -13.00 9.65 -4.18
N GLY A 117 -11.97 10.49 -4.26
CA GLY A 117 -12.07 11.92 -3.99
C GLY A 117 -13.00 12.65 -4.96
N ARG A 118 -12.91 12.34 -6.26
CA ARG A 118 -13.81 12.91 -7.27
C ARG A 118 -15.26 12.51 -7.01
N ALA A 119 -15.52 11.22 -6.79
CA ALA A 119 -16.86 10.73 -6.52
C ALA A 119 -17.45 11.36 -5.24
N LEU A 120 -16.64 11.50 -4.19
CA LEU A 120 -17.07 12.16 -2.96
C LEU A 120 -17.45 13.63 -3.19
N ALA A 121 -16.65 14.36 -3.98
CA ALA A 121 -16.94 15.76 -4.32
C ALA A 121 -18.25 15.91 -5.11
N ASP A 122 -18.56 14.97 -6.00
CA ASP A 122 -19.82 14.93 -6.72
C ASP A 122 -20.99 14.69 -5.75
N LEU A 123 -20.90 13.71 -4.85
CA LEU A 123 -21.92 13.44 -3.83
C LEU A 123 -22.16 14.65 -2.92
N MET A 124 -21.10 15.29 -2.42
CA MET A 124 -21.20 16.49 -1.58
C MET A 124 -21.83 17.68 -2.30
N SER A 125 -21.76 17.71 -3.63
CA SER A 125 -22.36 18.75 -4.46
C SER A 125 -23.76 18.40 -4.98
N GLY A 126 -24.36 17.28 -4.51
CA GLY A 126 -25.66 16.81 -5.01
C GLY A 126 -25.62 16.26 -6.45
N ARG A 127 -24.44 15.93 -6.97
CA ARG A 127 -24.26 15.29 -8.29
C ARG A 127 -24.12 13.77 -8.13
N ARG A 128 -24.57 13.02 -9.14
CA ARG A 128 -24.34 11.58 -9.22
C ARG A 128 -22.93 11.31 -9.75
N PRO A 129 -22.08 10.53 -9.05
CA PRO A 129 -20.81 10.08 -9.60
C PRO A 129 -21.00 9.19 -10.85
N GLU A 130 -20.04 9.22 -11.77
CA GLU A 130 -20.10 8.46 -13.04
C GLU A 130 -19.99 6.94 -12.83
N VAL A 131 -19.17 6.53 -11.86
CA VAL A 131 -18.92 5.11 -11.60
C VAL A 131 -20.09 4.45 -10.88
N ASP A 132 -20.43 3.23 -11.29
CA ASP A 132 -21.45 2.43 -10.61
C ASP A 132 -20.85 1.77 -9.37
N PHE A 133 -21.04 2.42 -8.22
CA PHE A 133 -20.55 1.97 -6.93
C PHE A 133 -21.60 2.27 -5.86
N GLN A 134 -21.69 1.39 -4.86
CA GLN A 134 -22.57 1.60 -3.72
C GLN A 134 -21.93 2.63 -2.78
N PHE A 135 -22.15 3.91 -3.10
CA PHE A 135 -21.63 5.04 -2.33
C PHE A 135 -22.32 5.19 -0.98
N GLN A 136 -21.83 4.44 0.01
CA GLN A 136 -22.28 4.52 1.39
C GLN A 136 -21.11 4.77 2.35
N GLY A 137 -21.37 5.56 3.38
CA GLY A 137 -20.41 5.83 4.44
C GLY A 137 -20.30 4.70 5.48
N MET A 138 -21.19 3.72 5.50
CA MET A 138 -21.16 2.60 6.46
C MET A 138 -21.71 1.33 5.81
N ALA A 139 -21.42 0.18 6.42
CA ALA A 139 -22.00 -1.12 6.03
C ALA A 139 -23.49 -1.22 6.38
#